data_AF-A0A0Q9ZWZ7-F1
#
_entry.id   AF-A0A0Q9ZWZ7-F1
#
_cell.length_a   1.000
_cell.length_b   1.000
_cell.length_c   1.000
_cell.angle_alpha   90.00
_cell.angle_beta   90.00
_cell.angle_gamma   90.00
#
_symmetry.space_group_name_H-M   'P 1'
#
loop_
_entity.id
_entity.type
_entity.pdbx_description
1 polymer ?
#
loop_
_entity_poly.entity_id
_entity_poly.type
_entity_poly.pdbx_seq_one_letter_code
_entity_poly.pdbx_strand_id
1 'polypeptide(L)'
;MFAVIIVILIIWASMWAFYKFMYPRAPKSMMPKEGDVITPRQCNFCGNSLAEYRGVLETKTTTTIDGNVEANQELFFCNYEHQADFHAGKTYTPYA
;
A
#
# COMPACT_ATOMS: atom_id res chain seq x y z
N MET A 1 17.75 41.49 -22.95
CA MET A 1 16.93 40.29 -23.26
C MET A 1 17.69 38.99 -22.99
N PHE A 2 18.92 38.80 -23.50
CA PHE A 2 19.72 37.58 -23.23
C PHE A 2 19.98 37.26 -21.75
N ALA A 3 20.29 38.27 -20.92
CA ALA A 3 20.51 38.06 -19.48
C ALA A 3 19.29 37.44 -18.76
N VAL A 4 18.08 37.88 -19.11
CA VAL A 4 16.83 37.33 -18.53
C VAL A 4 16.64 35.87 -18.94
N ILE A 5 16.93 35.54 -20.20
CA ILE A 5 16.84 34.17 -20.71
C ILE A 5 17.82 33.25 -19.97
N ILE A 6 19.06 33.70 -19.76
CA ILE A 6 20.08 32.92 -19.04
C ILE A 6 19.66 32.66 -17.58
N VAL A 7 19.11 33.68 -16.89
CA VAL A 7 18.64 33.53 -15.51
C VAL A 7 17.49 32.51 -15.42
N ILE A 8 16.54 32.53 -16.36
CA ILE A 8 15.44 31.56 -16.40
C ILE A 8 15.96 30.13 -16.57
N LEU A 9 16.95 29.90 -17.44
CA LEU A 9 17.55 28.59 -17.64
C LEU A 9 18.28 28.08 -16.38
N ILE A 10 18.99 28.97 -15.67
CA ILE A 10 19.66 28.63 -14.40
C ILE A 10 18.64 28.23 -13.34
N ILE A 11 17.55 28.98 -13.20
CA ILE A 11 16.48 28.66 -12.24
C ILE A 11 15.83 27.32 -12.58
N TRP A 12 15.55 27.08 -13.86
CA TRP A 12 14.96 25.81 -14.30
C TRP A 12 15.88 24.62 -14.01
N ALA A 13 17.17 24.74 -14.33
CA ALA A 13 18.16 23.69 -14.07
C ALA A 13 18.39 23.46 -12.57
N SER A 14 18.42 24.53 -11.76
CA SER A 14 18.57 24.41 -10.32
C SER A 14 17.36 23.74 -9.69
N MET A 15 16.14 24.17 -10.03
CA MET A 15 14.91 23.53 -9.56
C MET A 15 14.90 22.03 -9.92
N TRP A 16 15.23 21.67 -11.16
CA TRP A 16 15.30 20.27 -11.58
C TRP A 16 16.30 19.45 -10.75
N ALA A 17 17.50 19.98 -10.51
CA ALA A 17 18.52 19.31 -9.72
C ALA A 17 18.09 19.11 -8.25
N PHE A 18 17.53 20.16 -7.64
CA PHE A 18 17.01 20.10 -6.27
C PHE A 18 15.88 19.09 -6.13
N TYR A 19 14.90 19.09 -7.04
CA TYR A 19 13.81 18.11 -7.00
C TYR A 19 14.32 16.68 -7.14
N LYS A 20 15.29 16.44 -8.02
CA LYS A 20 15.86 15.10 -8.23
C LYS A 20 16.66 14.61 -7.02
N PHE A 21 17.37 15.50 -6.34
CA PHE A 21 18.22 15.14 -5.20
C PHE A 21 17.44 15.03 -3.89
N MET A 22 16.51 15.96 -3.63
CA MET A 22 15.76 16.01 -2.38
C MET A 22 14.58 15.03 -2.34
N TYR A 23 13.99 14.74 -3.50
CA TYR A 23 12.90 13.78 -3.64
C TYR A 23 13.31 12.66 -4.61
N PRO A 24 14.31 11.84 -4.24
CA PRO A 24 14.63 10.68 -5.05
C PRO A 24 13.39 9.80 -5.14
N ARG A 25 13.14 9.25 -6.34
CA ARG A 25 12.02 8.31 -6.53
C ARG A 25 12.17 7.15 -5.55
N ALA A 26 11.04 6.67 -5.02
CA ALA A 26 11.02 5.55 -4.10
C ALA A 26 11.86 4.37 -4.65
N PRO A 27 12.61 3.68 -3.78
CA PRO A 27 13.48 2.59 -4.22
C PRO A 27 12.65 1.50 -4.91
N LYS A 28 13.21 0.91 -5.98
CA LYS A 28 12.52 -0.13 -6.77
C LYS A 28 12.14 -1.36 -5.95
N SER A 29 12.79 -1.60 -4.81
CA SER A 29 12.43 -2.67 -3.86
C SER A 29 11.01 -2.53 -3.31
N MET A 30 10.45 -1.32 -3.30
CA MET A 30 9.08 -1.07 -2.88
C MET A 30 8.08 -1.13 -4.03
N MET A 31 8.48 -1.39 -5.28
CA MET A 31 7.55 -1.56 -6.40
C MET A 31 7.02 -2.99 -6.46
N PRO A 32 5.83 -3.24 -7.04
CA PRO A 32 5.38 -4.60 -7.31
C PRO A 32 6.42 -5.34 -8.15
N LYS A 33 6.73 -6.58 -7.78
CA LYS A 33 7.59 -7.49 -8.53
C LYS A 33 6.74 -8.30 -9.50
N GLU A 34 7.39 -8.93 -10.47
CA GLU A 34 6.71 -9.85 -11.39
C GLU A 34 6.10 -11.02 -10.59
N GLY A 35 4.79 -11.22 -10.72
CA GLY A 35 4.02 -12.21 -9.95
C GLY A 35 3.22 -11.63 -8.78
N ASP A 36 3.46 -10.37 -8.39
CA ASP A 36 2.67 -9.71 -7.35
C ASP A 36 1.25 -9.40 -7.84
N VAL A 37 0.25 -9.70 -7.01
CA VAL A 37 -1.13 -9.36 -7.28
C VAL A 37 -1.33 -7.86 -6.99
N ILE A 38 -1.52 -7.09 -8.06
CA ILE A 38 -1.72 -5.63 -7.98
C ILE A 38 -3.19 -5.23 -7.80
N THR A 39 -4.11 -6.20 -7.78
CA THR A 39 -5.53 -5.90 -7.63
C THR A 39 -5.82 -5.32 -6.25
N PRO A 40 -6.59 -4.22 -6.16
CA PRO A 40 -6.99 -3.67 -4.88
C PRO A 40 -7.97 -4.59 -4.16
N ARG A 41 -7.75 -4.83 -2.88
CA ARG A 41 -8.69 -5.47 -1.96
C ARG A 41 -9.06 -4.52 -0.84
N GLN A 42 -10.24 -4.70 -0.25
CA GLN A 42 -10.70 -3.90 0.88
C GLN A 42 -10.20 -4.53 2.18
N CYS A 43 -9.62 -3.72 3.07
CA CYS A 43 -9.21 -4.19 4.38
C CYS A 43 -10.43 -4.55 5.23
N ASN A 44 -10.45 -5.76 5.81
CA ASN A 44 -11.53 -6.24 6.68
C ASN A 44 -11.65 -5.46 8.00
N PHE A 45 -10.61 -4.70 8.39
CA PHE A 45 -10.62 -3.89 9.61
C PHE A 45 -11.01 -2.43 9.34
N CYS A 46 -10.28 -1.72 8.47
CA CYS A 46 -10.47 -0.29 8.24
C CYS A 46 -11.32 0.06 7.01
N GLY A 47 -11.63 -0.91 6.15
CA GLY A 47 -12.41 -0.70 4.94
C GLY A 47 -11.70 0.08 3.81
N ASN A 48 -10.41 0.41 3.96
CA ASN A 48 -9.65 1.06 2.90
C ASN A 48 -9.18 0.06 1.85
N SER A 49 -9.13 0.51 0.59
CA SER A 49 -8.61 -0.27 -0.52
C SER A 49 -7.09 -0.21 -0.58
N LEU A 50 -6.43 -1.37 -0.61
CA LEU A 50 -4.99 -1.47 -0.79
C LEU A 50 -4.67 -2.60 -1.79
N ALA A 51 -3.62 -2.43 -2.59
CA ALA A 51 -3.17 -3.49 -3.48
C ALA A 51 -2.72 -4.71 -2.66
N GLU A 52 -3.09 -5.90 -3.12
CA GLU A 52 -2.90 -7.14 -2.37
C GLU A 52 -1.43 -7.35 -1.92
N TYR A 53 -0.47 -7.09 -2.81
CA TYR A 53 0.97 -7.20 -2.51
C TYR A 53 1.49 -6.28 -1.39
N ARG A 54 0.71 -5.30 -0.95
CA ARG A 54 1.05 -4.37 0.14
C ARG A 54 0.46 -4.77 1.48
N GLY A 55 -0.55 -5.62 1.47
CA GLY A 55 -1.28 -6.01 2.67
C GLY A 55 -0.89 -7.39 3.18
N VAL A 56 -1.61 -7.83 4.21
CA VAL A 56 -1.52 -9.15 4.82
C VAL A 56 -2.75 -9.95 4.40
N LEU A 57 -2.52 -11.10 3.76
CA LEU A 57 -3.58 -12.06 3.42
C LEU A 57 -3.60 -13.15 4.47
N GLU A 58 -4.78 -13.44 4.98
CA GLU A 58 -5.03 -14.56 5.88
C GLU A 58 -6.04 -15.49 5.23
N THR A 59 -5.59 -16.70 4.88
CA THR A 59 -6.44 -17.77 4.38
C THR A 59 -6.83 -18.67 5.54
N LYS A 60 -8.08 -18.59 6.00
CA LYS A 60 -8.55 -19.52 7.02
C LYS A 60 -8.97 -20.82 6.35
N THR A 61 -8.16 -21.87 6.50
CA THR A 61 -8.55 -23.24 6.15
C THR A 61 -9.50 -23.76 7.20
N THR A 62 -10.80 -23.67 6.93
CA THR A 62 -11.80 -24.34 7.76
C THR A 62 -11.72 -25.84 7.49
N THR A 63 -10.96 -26.56 8.32
CA THR A 63 -10.97 -28.03 8.29
C THR A 63 -12.36 -28.48 8.67
N THR A 64 -13.12 -28.94 7.68
CA THR A 64 -14.47 -29.49 7.85
C THR A 64 -14.41 -30.72 8.74
N ILE A 65 -14.83 -30.59 9.98
CA ILE A 65 -15.40 -31.67 10.77
C ILE A 65 -16.89 -31.59 10.44
N ASP A 66 -17.47 -32.64 9.86
CA ASP A 66 -18.92 -32.77 9.55
C ASP A 66 -19.46 -32.20 8.21
N GLY A 67 -18.71 -32.40 7.11
CA GLY A 67 -19.32 -32.52 5.76
C GLY A 67 -19.96 -31.27 5.15
N ASN A 68 -19.92 -30.12 5.82
CA ASN A 68 -20.38 -28.84 5.28
C ASN A 68 -19.16 -28.02 4.83
N VAL A 69 -19.00 -27.88 3.51
CA VAL A 69 -17.89 -27.13 2.91
C VAL A 69 -18.14 -25.63 3.13
N GLU A 70 -17.63 -25.10 4.24
CA GLU A 70 -17.59 -23.65 4.44
C GLU A 70 -16.51 -23.05 3.53
N ALA A 71 -16.92 -22.08 2.71
CA ALA A 71 -16.07 -21.38 1.77
C ALA A 71 -14.79 -20.87 2.45
N ASN A 72 -13.63 -21.06 1.81
CA ASN A 72 -12.36 -20.47 2.25
C ASN A 72 -12.57 -18.96 2.44
N GLN A 73 -12.62 -18.50 3.68
CA GLN A 73 -12.71 -17.08 3.98
C GLN A 73 -11.31 -16.49 3.93
N GLU A 74 -11.04 -15.76 2.85
CA GLU A 74 -9.83 -14.95 2.72
C GLU A 74 -10.06 -13.59 3.39
N LEU A 75 -9.29 -13.30 4.43
CA LEU A 75 -9.27 -11.99 5.08
C LEU A 75 -8.06 -11.19 4.58
N PHE A 76 -8.25 -9.89 4.39
CA PHE A 76 -7.21 -8.98 3.91
C PHE A 76 -7.05 -7.80 4.86
N PHE A 77 -5.81 -7.47 5.20
CA PHE A 77 -5.47 -6.38 6.11
C PHE A 77 -4.40 -5.45 5.53
N CYS A 78 -4.46 -4.15 5.82
CA CYS A 78 -3.45 -3.21 5.32
C CYS A 78 -2.05 -3.47 5.92
N ASN A 79 -1.98 -3.96 7.16
CA ASN A 79 -0.76 -4.28 7.90
C ASN A 79 -1.07 -5.27 9.03
N TYR A 80 -0.04 -5.71 9.77
CA TYR A 80 -0.19 -6.62 10.90
C TYR A 80 -0.92 -6.01 12.11
N GLU A 81 -0.90 -4.68 12.27
CA GLU A 81 -1.63 -4.02 13.35
C GLU A 81 -3.15 -4.11 13.14
N HIS A 82 -3.61 -3.83 11.91
CA HIS A 82 -5.02 -3.96 11.53
C HIS A 82 -5.51 -5.40 11.65
N GLN A 83 -4.65 -6.38 11.33
CA GLN A 83 -4.96 -7.80 11.56
C GLN A 83 -5.11 -8.09 13.05
N ALA A 84 -4.14 -7.70 13.88
CA ALA A 84 -4.19 -7.92 15.32
C ALA A 84 -5.39 -7.25 15.99
N ASP A 85 -5.70 -6.01 15.59
CA ASP A 85 -6.83 -5.26 16.13
C ASP A 85 -8.18 -5.85 15.72
N PHE A 86 -8.29 -6.36 14.50
CA PHE A 86 -9.47 -7.11 14.05
C PHE A 86 -9.68 -8.37 14.89
N HIS A 87 -8.63 -9.17 15.11
CA HIS A 87 -8.71 -10.37 15.94
C HIS A 87 -8.93 -10.06 17.43
N ALA A 88 -8.48 -8.90 17.90
CA ALA A 88 -8.76 -8.39 19.24
C ALA A 88 -10.19 -7.85 19.40
N GLY A 89 -11.02 -7.87 18.34
CA GLY A 89 -12.40 -7.37 18.37
C GLY A 89 -12.50 -5.86 18.54
N LYS A 90 -11.44 -5.11 18.21
CA LYS A 90 -11.48 -3.65 18.24
C LYS A 90 -12.31 -3.12 17.08
N THR A 91 -12.76 -1.89 17.21
CA THR A 91 -13.40 -1.14 16.12
C THR A 91 -12.41 -0.13 15.57
N TYR A 92 -12.29 -0.05 14.24
CA TYR A 92 -11.44 0.95 13.61
C TYR A 92 -11.95 2.37 13.88
N THR A 93 -11.11 3.20 14.51
CA THR A 93 -11.36 4.63 14.70
C THR A 93 -10.36 5.42 13.86
N PRO A 94 -10.77 6.03 12.73
CA PRO A 94 -9.85 6.70 11.81
C PRO A 94 -9.17 7.96 12.39
N TYR A 95 -9.70 8.50 13.50
CA TYR A 95 -9.19 9.67 14.19
C TYR A 95 -9.20 9.38 15.69
N ALA A 96 -8.07 8.93 16.22
CA ALA A 96 -7.83 8.82 17.66
C ALA A 96 -6.73 9.81 18.04
#